data_AF-A0A536HKL4-F1
#
_entry.id   AF-A0A536HKL4-F1
#
_cell.length_a   1.000
_cell.length_b   1.000
_cell.length_c   1.000
_cell.angle_alpha   90.00
_cell.angle_beta   90.00
_cell.angle_gamma   90.00
#
_symmetry.space_group_name_H-M   'P 1'
#
loop_
_entity.id
_entity.type
_entity.pdbx_description
1 polymer ?
#
loop_
_entity_poly.entity_id
_entity_poly.type
_entity_poly.pdbx_seq_one_letter_code
_entity_poly.pdbx_strand_id
1 'polypeptide(L)' 'PPGSPHHYHFKLYALDTELTLRSGVSESSFQDAIKGHVLASGELVGTFKR' A
#
# COMPACT_ATOMS: atom_id res chain seq x y z
N PRO A 1 19.06 -5.00 -0.06
CA PRO A 1 19.48 -3.60 0.15
C PRO A 1 20.97 -3.50 0.52
N PRO A 2 21.67 -2.41 0.15
CA PRO A 2 22.99 -2.11 0.72
C PRO A 2 22.85 -1.78 2.21
N GLY A 3 23.74 -2.29 3.05
CA GLY A 3 23.72 -2.01 4.49
C GLY A 3 22.83 -2.94 5.32
N SER A 4 22.09 -2.37 6.27
CA SER A 4 21.21 -3.13 7.18
C SER A 4 20.01 -3.75 6.43
N PRO A 5 19.38 -4.81 6.99
CA PRO A 5 18.14 -5.35 6.44
C PRO A 5 17.08 -4.24 6.34
N HIS A 6 16.40 -4.16 5.20
CA HIS A 6 15.26 -3.28 5.06
C HIS A 6 13.99 -4.03 5.46
N HIS A 7 13.03 -3.30 6.03
CA HIS A 7 11.67 -3.75 6.26
C HIS A 7 10.80 -3.32 5.08
N TYR A 8 10.13 -4.28 4.47
CA TYR A 8 9.22 -4.09 3.35
C TYR A 8 7.80 -4.27 3.87
N HIS A 9 7.02 -3.19 3.83
CA HIS A 9 5.65 -3.14 4.31
C HIS A 9 4.70 -3.36 3.14
N PHE A 10 3.96 -4.45 3.16
CA PHE A 10 2.93 -4.79 2.18
C PHE A 10 1.57 -4.49 2.80
N LYS A 11 0.92 -3.42 2.34
CA LYS A 11 -0.39 -2.98 2.82
C LYS A 11 -1.48 -3.50 1.87
N LEU A 12 -2.53 -4.09 2.44
CA LEU A 12 -3.71 -4.58 1.74
C LEU A 12 -4.95 -3.85 2.26
N TYR A 13 -5.80 -3.40 1.34
CA TYR A 13 -7.05 -2.73 1.66
C TYR A 13 -8.20 -3.42 0.93
N ALA A 14 -9.28 -3.71 1.66
CA ALA A 14 -10.56 -4.12 1.09
C ALA A 14 -11.44 -2.88 0.97
N LEU A 15 -11.96 -2.62 -0.23
CA LEU A 15 -12.76 -1.44 -0.54
C LEU A 15 -14.19 -1.83 -0.89
N ASP A 16 -15.15 -0.94 -0.62
CA ASP A 16 -16.55 -1.09 -1.03
C ASP A 16 -16.84 -0.55 -2.43
N THR A 17 -15.83 -0.01 -3.11
CA THR A 17 -15.94 0.64 -4.41
C THR A 17 -14.78 0.28 -5.33
N GLU A 18 -15.01 0.41 -6.63
CA GLU A 18 -13.96 0.31 -7.65
C GLU A 18 -13.27 1.68 -7.82
N LEU A 19 -11.93 1.66 -7.96
CA LEU A 19 -11.15 2.87 -8.19
C LEU A 19 -10.84 3.04 -9.68
N THR A 20 -11.09 4.23 -10.22
CA THR A 20 -10.60 4.61 -11.55
C THR A 20 -9.31 5.43 -11.40
N LEU A 21 -8.16 4.75 -11.40
CA LEU A 21 -6.84 5.39 -11.28
C LEU A 21 -6.04 5.25 -12.57
N ARG A 22 -5.28 6.29 -12.91
CA ARG A 22 -4.33 6.24 -14.03
C ARG A 22 -3.01 5.59 -13.58
N SER A 23 -2.32 4.97 -14.53
CA SER A 23 -0.95 4.48 -14.28
C SER A 23 -0.04 5.61 -13.82
N GLY A 24 0.85 5.32 -12.87
CA GLY A 24 1.77 6.31 -12.28
C GLY A 24 1.15 7.20 -11.20
N VAL A 25 -0.03 6.87 -10.67
CA VAL A 25 -0.61 7.56 -9.51
C VAL A 25 0.35 7.50 -8.31
N SER A 26 0.47 8.61 -7.58
CA SER A 26 1.27 8.66 -6.35
C SER A 26 0.58 7.92 -5.21
N GLU A 27 1.35 7.51 -4.21
CA GLU A 27 0.81 6.92 -2.99
C GLU A 27 -0.19 7.87 -2.29
N SER A 28 0.10 9.17 -2.24
CA SER A 28 -0.79 10.16 -1.62
C SER A 28 -2.15 10.23 -2.31
N SER A 29 -2.18 10.31 -3.64
CA SER A 29 -3.43 10.37 -4.41
C SER A 29 -4.21 9.05 -4.33
N PHE A 30 -3.52 7.91 -4.23
CA PHE A 30 -4.17 6.63 -3.94
C PHE A 30 -4.83 6.64 -2.54
N GLN A 31 -4.12 7.10 -1.51
CA GLN A 31 -4.65 7.18 -0.14
C GLN A 31 -5.87 8.10 -0.06
N ASP A 32 -5.86 9.23 -0.76
CA ASP A 32 -7.01 10.12 -0.85
C ASP A 32 -8.20 9.46 -1.55
N ALA A 33 -7.95 8.70 -2.63
CA ALA A 33 -8.99 8.03 -3.41
C ALA A 33 -9.69 6.89 -2.63
N ILE A 34 -8.98 6.19 -1.74
CA ILE A 34 -9.58 5.10 -0.94
C ILE A 34 -10.21 5.60 0.37
N LYS A 35 -10.02 6.88 0.72
CA LYS A 35 -10.49 7.43 1.99
C LYS A 35 -12.01 7.36 2.09
N GLY A 36 -12.51 6.78 3.17
CA GLY A 36 -13.95 6.58 3.40
C GLY A 36 -14.53 5.32 2.76
N HIS A 37 -13.73 4.59 1.96
CA HIS A 37 -14.16 3.37 1.27
C HIS A 37 -13.52 2.09 1.83
N VAL A 38 -12.63 2.21 2.82
CA VAL A 38 -11.91 1.07 3.40
C VAL A 38 -12.82 0.29 4.36
N LEU A 39 -13.18 -0.93 3.98
CA LEU A 39 -13.93 -1.88 4.82
C LEU A 39 -13.02 -2.64 5.79
N ALA A 40 -11.82 -2.98 5.34
CA ALA A 40 -10.81 -3.67 6.15
C ALA A 40 -9.40 -3.37 5.62
N SER A 41 -8.40 -3.53 6.49
CA SER A 41 -7.00 -3.43 6.12
C SER A 41 -6.17 -4.54 6.76
N GLY A 42 -5.05 -4.85 6.12
CA GLY A 42 -4.05 -5.78 6.63
C GLY A 42 -2.65 -5.33 6.23
N GLU A 43 -1.66 -5.75 7.00
CA GLU A 43 -0.26 -5.47 6.73
C GLU A 43 0.58 -6.73 6.94
N LEU A 44 1.49 -6.97 5.99
CA LEU A 44 2.55 -7.94 6.12
C LEU A 44 3.89 -7.20 6.08
N VAL A 45 4.76 -7.46 7.04
CA VAL A 45 6.11 -6.89 7.08
C VAL A 45 7.13 -7.99 6.83
N GLY A 46 7.86 -7.90 5.72
CA GLY A 46 8.98 -8.78 5.39
C GLY A 46 10.31 -8.08 5.60
N THR A 47 11.36 -8.81 5.92
CA THR A 47 12.73 -8.26 5.90
C THR A 47 13.55 -8.89 4.78
N PHE A 48 14.43 -8.10 4.17
CA PHE A 48 15.39 -8.61 3.19
C PHE A 48 16.75 -7.97 3.41
N LYS A 49 17.79 -8.81 3.39
CA LYS A 49 19.21 -8.42 3.40
C LYS A 49 19.87 -9.03 2.17
N ARG A 50 20.71 -8.25 1.48
CA ARG A 50 21.50 -8.75 0.35
C ARG A 50 22.72 -9.51 0.84
#